data_AF-A0A8S2U592-F1
#
_entry.id   AF-A0A8S2U592-F1
#
_cell.length_a   1.000
_cell.length_b   1.000
_cell.length_c   1.000
_cell.angle_alpha   90.00
_cell.angle_beta   90.00
_cell.angle_gamma   90.00
#
_symmetry.space_group_name_H-M   'P 1'
#
loop_
_entity.id
_entity.type
_entity.pdbx_description
1 polymer ?
#
loop_
_entity_poly.entity_id
_entity_poly.type
_entity_poly.pdbx_seq_one_letter_code
_entity_poly.pdbx_strand_id
1 'polypeptide(L)'
;MSNDETHHRMVALNIVALLISSKGLGRNSYLGNLLFNSDQKMPENYTEHVQMKICWSAFLPGDPFITQMLDVRAQVTLRLPKISPPKHCGDPNDHRLCPMCHKDIGAIQDGVLIERDPPQLKIPINGGFQFITRYIEDYNRKVCFGYHYRTPAEQSNVGDKPDHLQHSISYRFIHMFIHATLLFLDELDYLSEIDLPKPEHFREHFEKDYALLAEQVNDDEHCYLWLFKLFNHLLDEQFIQEGLLDNHENVVQFETCLEKQLLFTHMNSIAEEIRQYSVAYIDFVRQCDEKFS
;
A
#
# COMPACT_ATOMS: atom_id res chain seq x y z
N MET A 1 -28.26 -3.49 -9.55
CA MET A 1 -26.80 -3.53 -9.43
C MET A 1 -26.24 -3.28 -10.81
N SER A 2 -25.29 -2.36 -10.96
CA SER A 2 -24.56 -2.22 -12.22
C SER A 2 -23.65 -3.45 -12.43
N ASN A 3 -23.22 -3.70 -13.66
CA ASN A 3 -22.26 -4.77 -13.95
C ASN A 3 -20.95 -4.56 -13.16
N ASP A 4 -20.50 -3.30 -13.05
CA ASP A 4 -19.28 -2.94 -12.33
C ASP A 4 -19.35 -3.31 -10.84
N GLU A 5 -20.49 -3.06 -10.19
CA GLU A 5 -20.72 -3.44 -8.80
C GLU A 5 -20.67 -4.96 -8.60
N THR A 6 -21.08 -5.72 -9.61
CA THR A 6 -21.03 -7.19 -9.58
C THR A 6 -19.59 -7.69 -9.74
N HIS A 7 -18.81 -7.12 -10.66
CA HIS A 7 -17.42 -7.49 -10.88
C HIS A 7 -16.55 -7.19 -9.65
N HIS A 8 -16.69 -6.01 -9.05
CA HIS A 8 -15.99 -5.63 -7.82
C HIS A 8 -16.23 -6.64 -6.68
N ARG A 9 -17.49 -7.00 -6.44
CA ARG A 9 -17.85 -7.98 -5.41
C ARG A 9 -17.27 -9.35 -5.71
N MET A 10 -17.32 -9.80 -6.96
CA MET A 10 -16.76 -11.10 -7.34
C MET A 10 -15.24 -11.13 -7.17
N VAL A 11 -14.53 -10.05 -7.50
CA VAL A 11 -13.09 -9.92 -7.26
C VAL A 11 -12.77 -10.00 -5.77
N ALA A 12 -13.46 -9.22 -4.93
CA ALA A 12 -13.27 -9.27 -3.47
C ALA A 12 -13.55 -10.67 -2.91
N LEU A 13 -14.64 -11.31 -3.34
CA LEU A 13 -14.98 -12.68 -2.91
C LEU A 13 -13.93 -13.71 -3.33
N ASN A 14 -13.34 -13.59 -4.52
CA ASN A 14 -12.29 -14.51 -4.97
C ASN A 14 -10.99 -14.34 -4.16
N ILE A 15 -10.63 -13.10 -3.80
CA ILE A 15 -9.51 -12.84 -2.89
C ILE A 15 -9.75 -13.52 -1.54
N VAL A 16 -10.94 -13.34 -0.96
CA VAL A 16 -11.29 -13.97 0.33
C VAL A 16 -11.30 -15.50 0.20
N ALA A 17 -11.86 -16.07 -0.87
CA ALA A 17 -11.88 -17.51 -1.11
C ALA A 17 -10.46 -18.09 -1.23
N LEU A 18 -9.56 -17.40 -1.95
CA LEU A 18 -8.15 -17.73 -2.04
C LEU A 18 -7.51 -17.77 -0.65
N LEU A 19 -7.71 -16.72 0.16
CA LEU A 19 -7.16 -16.65 1.51
C LEU A 19 -7.71 -17.75 2.41
N ILE A 20 -9.02 -18.04 2.36
CA ILE A 20 -9.62 -19.14 3.13
C ILE A 20 -9.03 -20.50 2.71
N SER A 21 -8.77 -20.70 1.41
CA SER A 21 -8.22 -21.96 0.89
C SER A 21 -6.85 -22.30 1.50
N SER A 22 -6.07 -21.28 1.88
CA SER A 22 -4.77 -21.46 2.53
C SER A 22 -4.85 -22.22 3.86
N LYS A 23 -6.01 -22.25 4.52
CA LYS A 23 -6.25 -23.05 5.72
C LYS A 23 -6.01 -24.55 5.48
N GLY A 24 -6.28 -25.02 4.26
CA GLY A 24 -6.12 -26.43 3.89
C GLY A 24 -4.66 -26.90 3.81
N LEU A 25 -3.68 -26.00 3.87
CA LEU A 25 -2.27 -26.30 3.63
C LEU A 25 -1.56 -27.00 4.79
N GLY A 26 -2.11 -26.94 6.01
CA GLY A 26 -1.47 -27.52 7.20
C GLY A 26 -0.15 -26.84 7.64
N ARG A 27 0.23 -25.72 7.02
CA ARG A 27 1.37 -24.86 7.38
C ARG A 27 1.07 -23.37 7.17
N ASN A 28 1.70 -22.50 7.93
CA ASN A 28 1.55 -21.05 7.75
C ASN A 28 2.09 -20.61 6.40
N SER A 29 1.31 -19.83 5.66
CA SER A 29 1.78 -19.17 4.44
C SER A 29 1.62 -17.67 4.57
N TYR A 30 2.38 -16.90 3.79
CA TYR A 30 2.23 -15.44 3.78
C TYR A 30 0.78 -15.01 3.50
N LEU A 31 0.14 -15.65 2.51
CA LEU A 31 -1.28 -15.43 2.21
C LEU A 31 -2.17 -15.83 3.38
N GLY A 32 -1.98 -17.02 3.96
CA GLY A 32 -2.83 -17.49 5.05
C GLY A 32 -2.71 -16.65 6.32
N ASN A 33 -1.54 -16.06 6.57
CA ASN A 33 -1.30 -15.20 7.71
C ASN A 33 -2.17 -13.93 7.70
N LEU A 34 -2.72 -13.54 6.55
CA LEU A 34 -3.65 -12.42 6.42
C LEU A 34 -4.99 -12.67 7.12
N LEU A 35 -5.48 -13.93 7.15
CA LEU A 35 -6.76 -14.29 7.79
C LEU A 35 -6.61 -15.19 9.03
N PHE A 36 -5.47 -15.88 9.16
CA PHE A 36 -5.23 -16.87 10.21
C PHE A 36 -4.00 -16.50 11.05
N ASN A 37 -4.05 -16.86 12.32
CA ASN A 37 -2.90 -16.75 13.22
C ASN A 37 -1.83 -17.82 12.91
N SER A 38 -0.72 -17.79 13.65
CA SER A 38 0.39 -18.75 13.50
C SER A 38 0.03 -20.22 13.79
N ASP A 39 -1.13 -20.48 14.39
CA ASP A 39 -1.66 -21.82 14.63
C ASP A 39 -2.70 -22.23 13.56
N GLN A 40 -2.81 -21.45 12.48
CA GLN A 40 -3.80 -21.61 11.40
C GLN A 40 -5.27 -21.54 11.87
N LYS A 41 -5.52 -20.85 12.99
CA LYS A 41 -6.86 -20.60 13.50
C LYS A 41 -7.29 -19.19 13.16
N MET A 42 -8.60 -18.97 13.13
CA MET A 42 -9.11 -17.60 13.11
C MET A 42 -8.69 -16.92 14.42
N PRO A 43 -8.08 -15.72 14.37
CA PRO A 43 -7.79 -14.93 15.55
C PRO A 43 -9.03 -14.72 16.44
N GLU A 44 -8.82 -14.74 17.75
CA GLU A 44 -9.88 -14.39 18.72
C GLU A 44 -10.21 -12.89 18.68
N ASN A 45 -9.20 -12.06 18.37
CA ASN A 45 -9.34 -10.63 18.12
C ASN A 45 -8.64 -10.29 16.79
N TYR A 46 -9.43 -9.97 15.76
CA TYR A 46 -8.91 -9.61 14.44
C TYR A 46 -8.30 -8.20 14.41
N THR A 47 -8.79 -7.26 15.22
CA THR A 47 -8.15 -5.95 15.38
C THR A 47 -6.72 -6.10 15.88
N GLU A 48 -6.50 -6.90 16.94
CA GLU A 48 -5.14 -7.16 17.45
C GLU A 48 -4.28 -7.85 16.40
N HIS A 49 -4.82 -8.84 15.68
CA HIS A 49 -4.10 -9.54 14.61
C HIS A 49 -3.64 -8.58 13.51
N VAL A 50 -4.55 -7.76 12.99
CA VAL A 50 -4.26 -6.78 11.93
C VAL A 50 -3.31 -5.69 12.44
N GLN A 51 -3.48 -5.20 13.67
CA GLN A 51 -2.73 -4.07 14.23
C GLN A 51 -1.37 -4.43 14.84
N MET A 52 -1.21 -5.65 15.37
CA MET A 52 -0.03 -6.01 16.17
C MET A 52 0.70 -7.26 15.68
N LYS A 53 0.15 -8.02 14.72
CA LYS A 53 0.76 -9.28 14.25
C LYS A 53 1.09 -9.27 12.76
N ILE A 54 0.38 -8.47 11.95
CA ILE A 54 0.66 -8.33 10.52
C ILE A 54 1.38 -7.02 10.24
N CYS A 55 2.48 -7.12 9.50
CA CYS A 55 3.22 -6.03 8.88
C CYS A 55 2.70 -5.81 7.45
N TRP A 56 2.39 -4.57 7.11
CA TRP A 56 1.75 -4.22 5.83
C TRP A 56 2.64 -3.22 5.06
N SER A 57 3.46 -3.67 4.10
CA SER A 57 4.38 -2.74 3.40
C SER A 57 3.73 -1.92 2.29
N ALA A 58 2.67 -2.43 1.65
CA ALA A 58 1.83 -1.62 0.75
C ALA A 58 1.10 -0.48 1.47
N PHE A 59 1.08 -0.49 2.81
CA PHE A 59 0.33 0.45 3.61
C PHE A 59 1.20 1.41 4.37
N LEU A 60 2.53 1.39 4.20
CA LEU A 60 3.47 2.31 4.82
C LEU A 60 3.01 3.76 4.58
N PRO A 61 2.23 4.34 5.50
CA PRO A 61 1.71 5.67 5.32
C PRO A 61 2.71 6.49 6.06
N GLY A 62 3.68 7.02 5.28
CA GLY A 62 4.92 7.54 5.78
C GLY A 62 4.74 8.11 7.17
N ASP A 63 5.31 7.41 8.17
CA ASP A 63 5.34 7.84 9.57
C ASP A 63 5.40 9.37 9.51
N PRO A 64 4.48 10.12 10.14
CA PRO A 64 4.48 11.57 10.02
C PRO A 64 5.88 12.17 10.23
N PHE A 65 6.71 11.52 11.06
CA PHE A 65 8.13 11.78 11.17
C PHE A 65 8.93 11.39 9.92
N ILE A 66 8.81 10.19 9.33
CA ILE A 66 9.41 9.87 8.03
C ILE A 66 8.97 10.83 6.92
N THR A 67 7.68 11.10 6.76
CA THR A 67 7.16 12.03 5.77
C THR A 67 7.77 13.42 5.98
N GLN A 68 7.78 13.91 7.21
CA GLN A 68 8.45 15.17 7.56
C GLN A 68 9.96 15.14 7.29
N MET A 69 10.64 14.03 7.59
CA MET A 69 12.08 13.87 7.39
C MET A 69 12.43 13.81 5.90
N LEU A 70 11.60 13.16 5.08
CA LEU A 70 11.71 13.14 3.62
C LEU A 70 11.45 14.53 3.03
N ASP A 71 10.44 15.24 3.51
CA ASP A 71 10.14 16.62 3.11
C ASP A 71 11.27 17.58 3.47
N VAL A 72 11.81 17.48 4.69
CA VAL A 72 12.98 18.26 5.12
C VAL A 72 14.18 17.94 4.22
N ARG A 73 14.43 16.66 3.92
CA ARG A 73 15.51 16.25 3.01
C ARG A 73 15.34 16.85 1.62
N ALA A 74 14.13 16.79 1.06
CA ALA A 74 13.82 17.34 -0.26
C ALA A 74 13.99 18.87 -0.29
N GLN A 75 13.45 19.59 0.70
CA GLN A 75 13.56 21.04 0.80
C GLN A 75 15.00 21.51 0.96
N VAL A 76 15.81 20.84 1.79
CA VAL A 76 17.24 21.17 1.94
C VAL A 76 18.00 20.88 0.65
N THR A 77 17.74 19.74 -0.01
CA THR A 77 18.39 19.37 -1.27
C THR A 77 18.09 20.37 -2.40
N LEU A 78 16.85 20.82 -2.52
CA LEU A 78 16.43 21.84 -3.50
C LEU A 78 17.10 23.21 -3.26
N ARG A 79 17.52 23.51 -2.03
CA ARG A 79 18.17 24.78 -1.66
C ARG A 79 19.70 24.74 -1.82
N LEU A 80 20.31 23.56 -1.94
CA LEU A 80 21.76 23.39 -2.03
C LEU A 80 22.41 23.89 -3.36
N PRO A 81 21.75 23.91 -4.54
CA PRO A 81 22.40 24.36 -5.78
C PRO A 81 22.14 25.84 -6.16
N LYS A 82 21.90 26.75 -5.21
CA LYS A 82 21.81 28.20 -5.49
C LYS A 82 22.55 29.10 -4.49
N ILE A 83 23.67 28.65 -3.92
CA ILE A 83 24.55 29.54 -3.15
C ILE A 83 25.52 30.22 -4.12
N SER A 84 25.04 31.27 -4.78
CA SER A 84 25.91 32.35 -5.26
C SER A 84 26.41 33.15 -4.04
N PRO A 85 27.60 33.79 -4.11
CA PRO A 85 28.18 34.51 -2.95
C PRO A 85 27.25 35.64 -2.49
N PRO A 86 27.32 36.01 -1.20
CA PRO A 86 26.26 36.75 -0.53
C PRO A 86 26.13 38.15 -1.13
N LYS A 87 25.04 38.39 -1.85
CA LYS A 87 24.51 39.73 -2.04
C LYS A 87 23.48 39.96 -0.95
N HIS A 88 23.80 40.92 -0.08
CA HIS A 88 22.93 41.62 0.88
C HIS A 88 21.56 40.97 1.14
N CYS A 89 21.41 40.41 2.34
CA CYS A 89 20.12 39.98 2.88
C CYS A 89 19.18 41.19 3.03
N GLY A 90 18.00 41.07 2.44
CA GLY A 90 16.94 42.08 2.31
C GLY A 90 16.56 42.15 0.83
N ASP A 91 15.59 41.39 0.31
CA ASP A 91 14.21 41.31 0.79
C ASP A 91 13.51 40.04 0.25
N PRO A 92 12.93 39.16 1.08
CA PRO A 92 12.07 38.09 0.64
C PRO A 92 10.60 38.52 0.80
N ASN A 93 9.88 38.62 -0.31
CA ASN A 93 8.41 38.57 -0.29
C ASN A 93 7.96 37.19 0.23
N ASP A 94 7.86 37.16 1.56
CA ASP A 94 6.66 36.85 2.32
C ASP A 94 6.33 35.38 2.64
N HIS A 95 7.21 34.74 3.42
CA HIS A 95 6.82 33.65 4.32
C HIS A 95 7.45 33.85 5.70
N ARG A 96 7.09 34.95 6.37
CA ARG A 96 7.53 35.20 7.75
C ARG A 96 6.95 34.20 8.74
N LEU A 97 5.84 33.56 8.42
CA LEU A 97 5.07 32.74 9.36
C LEU A 97 5.14 31.25 9.02
N CYS A 98 5.24 30.40 10.04
CA CYS A 98 5.08 28.96 9.90
C CYS A 98 3.66 28.62 9.40
N PRO A 99 3.49 27.79 8.35
CA PRO A 99 2.17 27.49 7.81
C PRO A 99 1.26 26.67 8.75
N MET A 100 1.82 26.00 9.77
CA MET A 100 1.05 25.23 10.76
C MET A 100 0.64 26.03 12.00
N CYS A 101 1.50 26.94 12.48
CA CYS A 101 1.27 27.66 13.75
C CYS A 101 1.27 29.19 13.62
N HIS A 102 1.53 29.70 12.41
CA HIS A 102 1.55 31.12 12.06
C HIS A 102 2.48 31.98 12.94
N LYS A 103 3.60 31.41 13.42
CA LYS A 103 4.64 32.12 14.19
C LYS A 103 5.84 32.51 13.32
N ASP A 104 6.53 33.59 13.70
CA ASP A 104 7.66 34.13 12.94
C ASP A 104 8.88 33.18 12.83
N ILE A 105 9.40 33.03 11.61
CA ILE A 105 10.56 32.21 11.27
C ILE A 105 11.83 33.06 11.38
N GLY A 106 12.42 33.10 12.57
CA GLY A 106 13.78 33.60 12.81
C GLY A 106 13.84 35.01 13.37
N ALA A 107 13.34 35.21 14.60
CA ALA A 107 13.48 36.48 15.31
C ALA A 107 14.73 36.47 16.21
N ILE A 108 15.61 37.45 16.00
CA ILE A 108 16.55 37.94 17.01
C ILE A 108 15.93 39.22 17.56
N GLN A 109 15.68 39.28 18.86
CA GLN A 109 15.24 40.51 19.54
C GLN A 109 16.37 40.93 20.49
N ASP A 110 16.79 42.18 20.39
CA ASP A 110 17.81 42.79 21.25
C ASP A 110 19.13 42.01 21.38
N GLY A 111 19.57 41.35 20.30
CA GLY A 111 20.84 40.63 20.25
C GLY A 111 20.85 39.28 20.99
N VAL A 112 19.71 38.81 21.49
CA VAL A 112 19.58 37.51 22.16
C VAL A 112 18.87 36.53 21.23
N LEU A 113 19.43 35.32 21.09
CA LEU A 113 18.79 34.22 20.36
C LEU A 113 17.60 33.75 21.20
N ILE A 114 16.37 33.95 20.72
CA ILE A 114 15.18 33.48 21.43
C ILE A 114 15.23 31.95 21.47
N GLU A 115 15.26 31.39 22.68
CA GLU A 115 15.17 29.94 22.90
C GLU A 115 13.78 29.49 22.44
N ARG A 116 13.74 28.63 21.42
CA ARG A 116 12.49 28.17 20.81
C ARG A 116 11.90 27.03 21.61
N ASP A 117 10.58 27.02 21.73
CA ASP A 117 9.80 25.89 22.19
C ASP A 117 8.92 25.37 21.02
N PRO A 118 9.19 24.17 20.48
CA PRO A 118 10.25 23.26 20.90
C PRO A 118 11.64 23.68 20.37
N PRO A 119 12.73 23.24 21.04
CA PRO A 119 14.10 23.64 20.74
C PRO A 119 14.53 23.23 19.32
N GLN A 120 15.24 24.14 18.65
CA GLN A 120 15.82 23.85 17.34
C GLN A 120 17.21 23.24 17.48
N LEU A 121 17.34 21.98 17.06
CA LEU A 121 18.61 21.27 16.98
C LEU A 121 19.50 21.89 15.88
N LYS A 122 20.69 22.39 16.25
CA LYS A 122 21.73 22.80 15.29
C LYS A 122 22.52 21.55 14.85
N ILE A 123 22.14 20.97 13.72
CA ILE A 123 22.83 19.82 13.13
C ILE A 123 23.44 20.24 11.78
N PRO A 124 24.72 19.93 11.49
CA PRO A 124 25.28 20.12 10.15
C PRO A 124 24.45 19.38 9.09
N ILE A 125 24.27 19.94 7.88
CA ILE A 125 23.40 19.37 6.83
C ILE A 125 23.70 17.88 6.58
N ASN A 126 24.98 17.52 6.43
CA ASN A 126 25.38 16.12 6.26
C ASN A 126 25.02 15.24 7.47
N GLY A 127 25.13 15.78 8.69
CA GLY A 127 24.71 15.10 9.90
C GLY A 127 23.19 14.94 10.00
N GLY A 128 22.42 15.93 9.53
CA GLY A 128 20.97 15.87 9.44
C GLY A 128 20.50 14.83 8.41
N PHE A 129 21.13 14.77 7.24
CA PHE A 129 20.86 13.73 6.26
C PHE A 129 21.23 12.34 6.77
N GLN A 130 22.38 12.18 7.44
CA GLN A 130 22.74 10.90 8.06
C GLN A 130 21.75 10.48 9.15
N PHE A 131 21.25 11.42 9.95
CA PHE A 131 20.21 11.16 10.95
C PHE A 131 18.91 10.71 10.29
N ILE A 132 18.44 11.43 9.27
CA ILE A 132 17.24 11.07 8.49
C ILE A 132 17.39 9.68 7.89
N THR A 133 18.52 9.41 7.22
CA THR A 133 18.80 8.11 6.62
C THR A 133 18.78 7.00 7.67
N ARG A 134 19.48 7.18 8.81
CA ARG A 134 19.47 6.18 9.89
C ARG A 134 18.10 5.98 10.49
N TYR A 135 17.32 7.05 10.69
CA TYR A 135 15.96 6.94 11.22
C TYR A 135 15.06 6.15 10.26
N ILE A 136 15.13 6.43 8.96
CA ILE A 136 14.38 5.68 7.94
C ILE A 136 14.87 4.23 7.87
N GLU A 137 16.18 3.98 7.91
CA GLU A 137 16.75 2.62 7.93
C GLU A 137 16.32 1.84 9.18
N ASP A 138 16.36 2.46 10.36
CA ASP A 138 15.96 1.84 11.62
C ASP A 138 14.45 1.64 11.69
N TYR A 139 13.66 2.56 11.14
CA TYR A 139 12.21 2.39 11.00
C TYR A 139 11.88 1.24 10.05
N ASN A 140 12.51 1.19 8.87
CA ASN A 140 12.32 0.11 7.90
C ASN A 140 12.83 -1.24 8.42
N ARG A 141 13.76 -1.25 9.38
CA ARG A 141 14.21 -2.47 10.07
C ARG A 141 13.30 -2.87 11.23
N LYS A 142 12.50 -1.95 11.76
CA LYS A 142 11.53 -2.24 12.82
C LYS A 142 10.27 -2.82 12.22
N VAL A 143 9.65 -3.70 12.98
CA VAL A 143 8.39 -4.30 12.58
C VAL A 143 7.30 -3.23 12.54
N CYS A 144 6.84 -2.88 11.33
CA CYS A 144 5.74 -1.95 11.11
C CYS A 144 4.41 -2.71 11.14
N PHE A 145 4.05 -3.22 12.32
CA PHE A 145 2.74 -3.84 12.51
C PHE A 145 1.62 -2.82 12.31
N GLY A 146 0.52 -3.25 11.72
CA GLY A 146 -0.72 -2.49 11.69
C GLY A 146 -1.04 -1.76 10.40
N TYR A 147 -2.34 -1.55 10.20
CA TYR A 147 -2.86 -0.76 9.10
C TYR A 147 -2.88 0.71 9.52
N HIS A 148 -2.03 1.50 8.89
CA HIS A 148 -1.85 2.91 9.26
C HIS A 148 -2.34 3.88 8.17
N TYR A 149 -2.89 3.38 7.06
CA TYR A 149 -3.13 4.20 5.88
C TYR A 149 -4.38 5.07 6.06
N ARG A 150 -4.16 6.37 6.27
CA ARG A 150 -5.20 7.36 6.58
C ARG A 150 -5.51 8.32 5.43
N THR A 151 -4.73 8.26 4.36
CA THR A 151 -4.89 9.14 3.21
C THR A 151 -6.23 8.84 2.51
N PRO A 152 -7.06 9.84 2.17
CA PRO A 152 -8.29 9.62 1.41
C PRO A 152 -8.03 8.91 0.07
N ALA A 153 -8.94 8.03 -0.34
CA ALA A 153 -8.82 7.25 -1.58
C ALA A 153 -8.63 8.13 -2.81
N GLU A 154 -9.25 9.31 -2.86
CA GLU A 154 -9.16 10.23 -3.99
C GLU A 154 -7.74 10.75 -4.24
N GLN A 155 -6.85 10.69 -3.24
CA GLN A 155 -5.45 11.12 -3.37
C GLN A 155 -4.55 10.02 -3.94
N SER A 156 -5.02 8.77 -4.00
CA SER A 156 -4.29 7.68 -4.68
C SER A 156 -4.21 7.93 -6.19
N ASN A 157 -3.02 7.77 -6.76
CA ASN A 157 -2.76 7.98 -8.18
C ASN A 157 -2.06 6.80 -8.87
N VAL A 158 -2.17 6.70 -10.19
CA VAL A 158 -1.63 5.58 -10.99
C VAL A 158 -0.11 5.35 -10.79
N GLY A 159 0.64 6.40 -10.43
CA GLY A 159 2.10 6.35 -10.28
C GLY A 159 2.60 5.87 -8.92
N ASP A 160 1.74 5.77 -7.90
CA ASP A 160 2.17 5.40 -6.55
C ASP A 160 2.75 3.99 -6.51
N LYS A 161 3.88 3.85 -5.82
CA LYS A 161 4.51 2.58 -5.45
C LYS A 161 5.61 2.81 -4.41
N PRO A 162 5.92 1.81 -3.57
CA PRO A 162 7.12 1.83 -2.75
C PRO A 162 8.39 1.66 -3.61
N ASP A 163 9.55 1.98 -3.02
CA ASP A 163 10.84 1.96 -3.71
C ASP A 163 11.29 0.56 -4.16
N HIS A 164 10.90 -0.50 -3.44
CA HIS A 164 11.31 -1.87 -3.77
C HIS A 164 10.52 -2.49 -4.92
N LEU A 165 9.34 -1.95 -5.25
CA LEU A 165 8.56 -2.38 -6.41
C LEU A 165 8.95 -1.57 -7.64
N GLN A 166 9.09 -2.23 -8.78
CA GLN A 166 9.47 -1.57 -10.03
C GLN A 166 8.27 -0.94 -10.74
N HIS A 167 7.10 -1.56 -10.69
CA HIS A 167 5.91 -1.14 -11.44
C HIS A 167 4.74 -0.80 -10.50
N SER A 168 4.06 0.31 -10.78
CA SER A 168 2.92 0.75 -9.96
C SER A 168 1.70 -0.16 -10.07
N ILE A 169 1.51 -0.86 -11.20
CA ILE A 169 0.46 -1.88 -11.33
C ILE A 169 0.61 -2.97 -10.27
N SER A 170 1.85 -3.30 -9.88
CA SER A 170 2.14 -4.27 -8.83
C SER A 170 1.73 -3.78 -7.47
N TYR A 171 2.05 -2.52 -7.17
CA TYR A 171 1.59 -1.87 -5.97
C TYR A 171 0.05 -1.86 -5.91
N ARG A 172 -0.61 -1.44 -7.00
CA ARG A 172 -2.08 -1.37 -7.04
C ARG A 172 -2.75 -2.73 -6.88
N PHE A 173 -2.19 -3.78 -7.47
CA PHE A 173 -2.67 -5.15 -7.28
C PHE A 173 -2.60 -5.57 -5.81
N ILE A 174 -1.44 -5.37 -5.18
CA ILE A 174 -1.21 -5.74 -3.77
C ILE A 174 -2.08 -4.90 -2.82
N HIS A 175 -2.16 -3.59 -3.06
CA HIS A 175 -2.94 -2.65 -2.27
C HIS A 175 -4.44 -2.97 -2.36
N MET A 176 -4.97 -3.22 -3.57
CA MET A 176 -6.34 -3.72 -3.78
C MET A 176 -6.58 -5.05 -3.04
N PHE A 177 -5.64 -5.99 -3.15
CA PHE A 177 -5.75 -7.32 -2.53
C PHE A 177 -5.91 -7.23 -1.01
N ILE A 178 -5.11 -6.38 -0.38
CA ILE A 178 -5.17 -6.16 1.06
C ILE A 178 -6.43 -5.40 1.44
N HIS A 179 -6.81 -4.35 0.69
CA HIS A 179 -8.06 -3.62 0.95
C HIS A 179 -9.31 -4.48 0.81
N ALA A 180 -9.35 -5.42 -0.13
CA ALA A 180 -10.42 -6.41 -0.23
C ALA A 180 -10.50 -7.30 1.01
N THR A 181 -9.34 -7.68 1.55
CA THR A 181 -9.25 -8.49 2.79
C THR A 181 -9.75 -7.71 4.00
N LEU A 182 -9.32 -6.46 4.15
CA LEU A 182 -9.74 -5.57 5.25
C LEU A 182 -11.22 -5.22 5.15
N LEU A 183 -11.72 -4.93 3.94
CA LEU A 183 -13.14 -4.71 3.67
C LEU A 183 -13.98 -5.90 4.11
N PHE A 184 -13.56 -7.13 3.76
CA PHE A 184 -14.27 -8.34 4.17
C PHE A 184 -14.34 -8.49 5.70
N LEU A 185 -13.23 -8.23 6.41
CA LEU A 185 -13.20 -8.31 7.87
C LEU A 185 -14.05 -7.20 8.52
N ASP A 186 -14.02 -6.00 7.97
CA ASP A 186 -14.82 -4.85 8.41
C ASP A 186 -16.33 -5.09 8.23
N GLU A 187 -16.75 -5.60 7.07
CA GLU A 187 -18.16 -5.93 6.80
C GLU A 187 -18.72 -7.05 7.72
N LEU A 188 -17.82 -7.86 8.30
CA LEU A 188 -18.16 -8.87 9.30
C LEU A 188 -18.03 -8.37 10.75
N ASP A 189 -17.79 -7.07 10.95
CA ASP A 189 -17.64 -6.41 12.26
C ASP A 189 -16.42 -6.90 13.08
N TYR A 190 -15.46 -7.56 12.41
CA TYR A 190 -14.24 -8.06 13.07
C TYR A 190 -13.21 -6.96 13.35
N LEU A 191 -13.33 -5.79 12.72
CA LEU A 191 -12.41 -4.66 12.81
C LEU A 191 -13.00 -3.43 13.51
N SER A 192 -14.08 -3.60 14.28
CA SER A 192 -14.82 -2.50 14.94
C SER A 192 -14.01 -1.65 15.91
N GLU A 193 -12.86 -2.15 16.39
CA GLU A 193 -11.95 -1.43 17.27
C GLU A 193 -10.88 -0.62 16.50
N ILE A 194 -10.77 -0.77 15.18
CA ILE A 194 -9.88 0.06 14.36
C ILE A 194 -10.54 1.43 14.17
N ASP A 195 -9.89 2.47 14.70
CA ASP A 195 -10.28 3.86 14.45
C ASP A 195 -10.08 4.17 12.96
N LEU A 196 -11.15 4.29 12.17
CA LEU A 196 -11.10 4.61 10.73
C LEU A 196 -11.52 6.07 10.49
N PRO A 197 -10.98 6.75 9.45
CA PRO A 197 -11.40 8.11 9.11
C PRO A 197 -12.91 8.20 8.81
N LYS A 198 -13.50 7.14 8.25
CA LYS A 198 -14.92 6.98 7.97
C LYS A 198 -15.29 5.51 7.80
N PRO A 199 -16.58 5.13 7.95
CA PRO A 199 -17.03 3.74 7.80
C PRO A 199 -16.71 3.13 6.44
N GLU A 200 -16.79 3.91 5.36
CA GLU A 200 -16.59 3.42 3.99
C GLU A 200 -15.11 3.34 3.58
N HIS A 201 -14.17 3.59 4.50
CA HIS A 201 -12.73 3.76 4.21
C HIS A 201 -12.17 2.60 3.37
N PHE A 202 -12.32 1.36 3.81
CA PHE A 202 -11.80 0.21 3.06
C PHE A 202 -12.50 0.00 1.72
N ARG A 203 -13.80 0.28 1.63
CA ARG A 203 -14.58 0.12 0.40
C ARG A 203 -14.09 1.10 -0.67
N GLU A 204 -13.99 2.37 -0.33
CA GLU A 204 -13.55 3.40 -1.27
C GLU A 204 -12.13 3.15 -1.76
N HIS A 205 -11.26 2.69 -0.87
CA HIS A 205 -9.90 2.33 -1.24
C HIS A 205 -9.86 1.13 -2.19
N PHE A 206 -10.60 0.07 -1.90
CA PHE A 206 -10.70 -1.09 -2.77
C PHE A 206 -11.23 -0.70 -4.17
N GLU A 207 -12.32 0.06 -4.24
CA GLU A 207 -12.91 0.53 -5.50
C GLU A 207 -11.95 1.45 -6.26
N LYS A 208 -11.24 2.33 -5.56
CA LYS A 208 -10.23 3.20 -6.16
C LYS A 208 -9.05 2.41 -6.72
N ASP A 209 -8.53 1.44 -5.98
CA ASP A 209 -7.41 0.63 -6.45
C ASP A 209 -7.80 -0.22 -7.66
N TYR A 210 -9.02 -0.78 -7.66
CA TYR A 210 -9.56 -1.48 -8.83
C TYR A 210 -9.64 -0.56 -10.04
N ALA A 211 -10.17 0.66 -9.88
CA ALA A 211 -10.27 1.63 -10.98
C ALA A 211 -8.89 2.04 -11.52
N LEU A 212 -7.90 2.23 -10.65
CA LEU A 212 -6.53 2.54 -11.05
C LEU A 212 -5.87 1.35 -11.76
N LEU A 213 -6.15 0.11 -11.35
CA LEU A 213 -5.69 -1.09 -12.07
C LEU A 213 -6.29 -1.18 -13.46
N ALA A 214 -7.61 -0.99 -13.56
CA ALA A 214 -8.35 -0.97 -14.81
C ALA A 214 -7.76 0.03 -15.82
N GLU A 215 -7.45 1.25 -15.35
CA GLU A 215 -6.78 2.28 -16.14
C GLU A 215 -5.40 1.82 -16.65
N GLN A 216 -4.60 1.16 -15.80
CA GLN A 216 -3.27 0.65 -16.17
C GLN A 216 -3.30 -0.53 -17.13
N VAL A 217 -4.33 -1.37 -17.03
CA VAL A 217 -4.59 -2.47 -17.95
C VAL A 217 -5.13 -1.96 -19.30
N ASN A 218 -5.68 -0.74 -19.31
CA ASN A 218 -6.34 -0.11 -20.46
C ASN A 218 -7.56 -0.92 -20.95
N ASP A 219 -8.29 -1.54 -20.00
CA ASP A 219 -9.51 -2.31 -20.23
C ASP A 219 -10.39 -2.31 -18.96
N ASP A 220 -11.22 -1.28 -18.83
CA ASP A 220 -12.10 -1.11 -17.66
C ASP A 220 -13.18 -2.19 -17.58
N GLU A 221 -13.62 -2.71 -18.73
CA GLU A 221 -14.72 -3.66 -18.80
C GLU A 221 -14.27 -5.07 -18.41
N HIS A 222 -13.03 -5.48 -18.75
CA HIS A 222 -12.57 -6.85 -18.58
C HIS A 222 -11.38 -7.04 -17.64
N CYS A 223 -10.95 -5.98 -16.93
CA CYS A 223 -9.87 -6.07 -15.93
C CYS A 223 -10.06 -7.25 -14.94
N TYR A 224 -11.31 -7.51 -14.52
CA TYR A 224 -11.65 -8.61 -13.63
C TYR A 224 -11.27 -10.00 -14.16
N LEU A 225 -11.28 -10.22 -15.48
CA LEU A 225 -10.88 -11.51 -16.08
C LEU A 225 -9.38 -11.75 -15.91
N TRP A 226 -8.57 -10.70 -16.08
CA TRP A 226 -7.14 -10.78 -15.81
C TRP A 226 -6.88 -11.04 -14.33
N LEU A 227 -7.58 -10.33 -13.43
CA LEU A 227 -7.47 -10.54 -11.98
C LEU A 227 -7.80 -11.98 -11.58
N PHE A 228 -8.87 -12.58 -12.12
CA PHE A 228 -9.20 -13.99 -11.85
C PHE A 228 -8.09 -14.94 -12.29
N LYS A 229 -7.48 -14.70 -13.44
CA LYS A 229 -6.32 -15.49 -13.88
C LYS A 229 -5.16 -15.37 -12.90
N LEU A 230 -4.86 -14.16 -12.42
CA LEU A 230 -3.81 -13.96 -11.42
C LEU A 230 -4.12 -14.68 -10.10
N PHE A 231 -5.38 -14.64 -9.64
CA PHE A 231 -5.78 -15.34 -8.40
C PHE A 231 -5.66 -16.86 -8.54
N ASN A 232 -5.94 -17.41 -9.72
CA ASN A 232 -5.69 -18.83 -9.98
C ASN A 232 -4.21 -19.17 -9.90
N HIS A 233 -3.33 -18.32 -10.43
CA HIS A 233 -1.89 -18.51 -10.32
C HIS A 233 -1.38 -18.40 -8.88
N LEU A 234 -2.02 -17.60 -8.00
CA LEU A 234 -1.66 -17.55 -6.58
C LEU A 234 -1.87 -18.88 -5.84
N LEU A 235 -2.61 -19.83 -6.42
CA LEU A 235 -2.74 -21.20 -5.90
C LEU A 235 -1.55 -22.10 -6.28
N ASP A 236 -0.63 -21.65 -7.14
CA ASP A 236 0.56 -22.40 -7.50
C ASP A 236 1.54 -22.47 -6.31
N GLU A 237 2.25 -23.60 -6.17
CA GLU A 237 3.15 -23.86 -5.03
C GLU A 237 4.18 -22.75 -4.79
N GLN A 238 4.59 -22.05 -5.85
CA GLN A 238 5.58 -20.96 -5.78
C GLN A 238 5.10 -19.74 -4.98
N PHE A 239 3.78 -19.52 -4.87
CA PHE A 239 3.19 -18.42 -4.11
C PHE A 239 2.64 -18.85 -2.75
N ILE A 240 2.43 -20.15 -2.57
CA ILE A 240 2.08 -20.77 -1.28
C ILE A 240 3.36 -21.00 -0.46
N GLN A 241 4.12 -19.93 -0.28
CA GLN A 241 5.37 -19.96 0.46
C GLN A 241 5.08 -19.98 1.96
N GLU A 242 5.85 -20.81 2.67
CA GLU A 242 5.78 -20.90 4.12
C GLU A 242 6.39 -19.64 4.75
N GLY A 243 5.66 -19.00 5.66
CA GLY A 243 6.12 -17.78 6.30
C GLY A 243 5.01 -16.97 6.98
N LEU A 244 5.43 -15.91 7.67
CA LEU A 244 4.57 -14.94 8.34
C LEU A 244 4.91 -13.53 7.87
N LEU A 245 3.89 -12.69 7.68
CA LEU A 245 4.06 -11.28 7.36
C LEU A 245 4.26 -10.48 8.65
N ASP A 246 5.27 -10.85 9.44
CA ASP A 246 5.49 -10.33 10.81
C ASP A 246 6.67 -9.35 10.90
N ASN A 247 7.30 -9.01 9.78
CA ASN A 247 8.39 -8.04 9.71
C ASN A 247 8.53 -7.49 8.28
N HIS A 248 9.18 -6.33 8.15
CA HIS A 248 9.30 -5.64 6.86
C HIS A 248 10.04 -6.46 5.79
N GLU A 249 11.06 -7.23 6.18
CA GLU A 249 11.82 -8.06 5.24
C GLU A 249 10.93 -9.12 4.59
N ASN A 250 10.13 -9.83 5.38
CA ASN A 250 9.19 -10.83 4.88
C ASN A 250 8.16 -10.21 3.94
N VAL A 251 7.64 -9.02 4.24
CA VAL A 251 6.68 -8.36 3.35
C VAL A 251 7.34 -7.91 2.05
N VAL A 252 8.53 -7.30 2.10
CA VAL A 252 9.27 -6.92 0.88
C VAL A 252 9.59 -8.14 0.02
N GLN A 253 10.00 -9.26 0.64
CA GLN A 253 10.23 -10.51 -0.06
C GLN A 253 8.96 -11.03 -0.73
N PHE A 254 7.84 -11.04 -0.01
CA PHE A 254 6.54 -11.45 -0.53
C PHE A 254 6.08 -10.57 -1.70
N GLU A 255 6.07 -9.24 -1.55
CA GLU A 255 5.65 -8.30 -2.59
C GLU A 255 6.57 -8.37 -3.82
N THR A 256 7.88 -8.52 -3.62
CA THR A 256 8.84 -8.70 -4.71
C THR A 256 8.63 -10.02 -5.44
N CYS A 257 8.25 -11.08 -4.71
CA CYS A 257 7.91 -12.38 -5.30
C CYS A 257 6.66 -12.26 -6.17
N LEU A 258 5.60 -11.61 -5.68
CA LEU A 258 4.39 -11.32 -6.46
C LEU A 258 4.71 -10.51 -7.71
N GLU A 259 5.46 -9.42 -7.58
CA GLU A 259 5.82 -8.60 -8.74
C GLU A 259 6.57 -9.42 -9.81
N LYS A 260 7.63 -10.11 -9.42
CA LYS A 260 8.54 -10.75 -10.38
C LYS A 260 7.98 -12.05 -10.97
N GLN A 261 7.26 -12.84 -10.18
CA GLN A 261 6.84 -14.19 -10.58
C GLN A 261 5.40 -14.23 -11.04
N LEU A 262 4.52 -13.37 -10.51
CA LEU A 262 3.12 -13.29 -10.93
C LEU A 262 2.97 -12.19 -11.97
N LEU A 263 3.13 -10.93 -11.57
CA LEU A 263 2.68 -9.82 -12.40
C LEU A 263 3.52 -9.62 -13.65
N PHE A 264 4.85 -9.68 -13.57
CA PHE A 264 5.70 -9.51 -14.76
C PHE A 264 5.46 -10.57 -15.82
N THR A 265 5.15 -11.79 -15.38
CA THR A 265 4.86 -12.91 -16.27
C THR A 265 3.60 -12.67 -17.12
N HIS A 266 2.63 -11.92 -16.58
CA HIS A 266 1.31 -11.72 -17.20
C HIS A 266 1.08 -10.31 -17.75
N MET A 267 1.83 -9.30 -17.29
CA MET A 267 1.60 -7.88 -17.59
C MET A 267 1.79 -7.55 -19.09
N ASN A 268 2.69 -8.25 -19.79
CA ASN A 268 2.94 -7.99 -21.21
C ASN A 268 1.92 -8.68 -22.14
N SER A 269 1.06 -9.54 -21.59
CA SER A 269 0.11 -10.35 -22.38
C SER A 269 -1.35 -10.12 -21.98
N ILE A 270 -1.66 -9.12 -21.16
CA ILE A 270 -2.99 -8.94 -20.54
C ILE A 270 -4.14 -9.05 -21.54
N ALA A 271 -4.09 -8.28 -22.65
CA ALA A 271 -5.14 -8.30 -23.67
C ALA A 271 -5.34 -9.69 -24.30
N GLU A 272 -4.24 -10.41 -24.56
CA GLU A 272 -4.29 -11.77 -25.11
C GLU A 272 -4.81 -12.77 -24.08
N GLU A 273 -4.46 -12.60 -22.80
CA GLU A 273 -4.95 -13.46 -21.72
C GLU A 273 -6.44 -13.28 -21.48
N ILE A 274 -6.94 -12.05 -21.47
CA ILE A 274 -8.36 -11.72 -21.41
C ILE A 274 -9.08 -12.41 -22.57
N ARG A 275 -8.57 -12.25 -23.80
CA ARG A 275 -9.14 -12.87 -25.00
C ARG A 275 -9.20 -14.39 -24.89
N GLN A 276 -8.12 -15.03 -24.44
CA GLN A 276 -8.06 -16.48 -24.26
C GLN A 276 -9.08 -16.97 -23.22
N TYR A 277 -9.22 -16.25 -22.12
CA TYR A 277 -10.18 -16.60 -21.08
C TYR A 277 -11.62 -16.48 -21.59
N SER A 278 -11.95 -15.39 -22.29
CA SER A 278 -13.27 -15.18 -22.89
C SER A 278 -13.64 -16.28 -23.89
N VAL A 279 -12.69 -16.69 -24.74
CA VAL A 279 -12.90 -17.80 -25.69
C VAL A 279 -13.13 -19.13 -24.95
N ALA A 280 -12.29 -19.44 -23.97
CA ALA A 280 -12.43 -20.67 -23.18
C ALA A 280 -13.76 -20.73 -22.43
N TYR A 281 -14.24 -19.60 -21.90
CA TYR A 281 -15.53 -19.52 -21.23
C TYR A 281 -16.71 -19.75 -22.19
N ILE A 282 -16.68 -19.13 -23.39
CA ILE A 282 -17.70 -19.35 -24.42
C ILE A 282 -17.74 -20.83 -24.83
N ASP A 283 -16.59 -21.46 -25.02
CA ASP A 283 -16.51 -22.88 -25.34
C ASP A 283 -17.07 -23.77 -24.22
N PHE A 284 -16.81 -23.42 -22.95
CA PHE A 284 -17.37 -24.12 -21.79
C PHE A 284 -18.90 -24.00 -21.73
N VAL A 285 -19.46 -22.80 -21.91
CA VAL A 285 -20.91 -22.58 -21.92
C VAL A 285 -21.56 -23.39 -23.04
N ARG A 286 -20.99 -23.36 -24.25
CA ARG A 286 -21.51 -24.16 -25.38
C ARG A 286 -21.51 -25.66 -25.07
N GLN A 287 -20.44 -26.18 -24.46
CA GLN A 287 -20.38 -27.59 -24.06
C GLN A 287 -21.39 -27.95 -22.96
N CYS A 288 -21.69 -27.02 -22.06
CA CYS A 288 -22.73 -27.23 -21.04
C CYS A 288 -24.11 -27.29 -21.69
N ASP A 289 -24.43 -26.32 -22.55
CA ASP A 289 -25.72 -26.27 -23.25
C ASP A 289 -25.93 -27.52 -24.11
N GLU A 290 -24.88 -28.02 -24.79
CA GLU A 290 -24.89 -29.27 -25.55
C GLU A 290 -25.08 -30.52 -24.68
N LYS A 291 -24.64 -30.51 -23.41
CA LYS A 291 -24.78 -31.64 -22.47
C LYS A 291 -26.13 -31.67 -21.75
N PHE A 292 -26.82 -30.53 -21.68
CA PHE A 292 -28.10 -30.38 -20.99
C PHE A 292 -29.30 -30.12 -21.91
N SER A 293 -29.09 -30.20 -23.24
CA SER A 293 -30.14 -30.25 -24.28
C SER A 293 -30.42 -31.70 -24.70
#